data_AF-A0A9C6XTP4-F1
#
_entry.id   AF-A0A9C6XTP4-F1
#
_cell.length_a   1.000
_cell.length_b   1.000
_cell.length_c   1.000
_cell.angle_alpha   90.00
_cell.angle_beta   90.00
_cell.angle_gamma   90.00
#
_symmetry.space_group_name_H-M   'P 1'
#
loop_
_entity.id
_entity.type
_entity.pdbx_description
1 polymer ?
#
loop_
_entity_poly.entity_id
_entity_poly.type
_entity_poly.pdbx_seq_one_letter_code
_entity_poly.pdbx_strand_id
1 'polypeptide(L)'
;MAKSMPGSAWPILGIIPESLDDTPFIIGVFYDRKKFTVHNIEDYLGDLVKDPHELLVTGVYVKREQYIYDLVGPIVCDRPATRAIKCIVDFSSKFGCDKCDKRNLD
;
A
#
# COMPACT_ATOMS: atom_id res chain seq x y z
N MET A 1 28.00 1.55 -22.91
CA MET A 1 27.04 2.17 -21.97
C MET A 1 26.26 1.06 -21.30
N ALA A 2 26.40 0.88 -19.98
CA ALA A 2 25.62 -0.11 -19.25
C ALA A 2 24.15 0.35 -19.22
N LYS A 3 23.24 -0.44 -19.81
CA LYS A 3 21.79 -0.26 -19.61
C LYS A 3 21.53 -0.43 -18.11
N SER A 4 21.17 0.64 -17.40
CA SER A 4 20.54 0.44 -16.09
C SER A 4 19.22 -0.29 -16.34
N MET A 5 18.98 -1.39 -15.64
CA MET A 5 17.63 -1.96 -15.61
C MET A 5 16.76 -0.95 -14.88
N PRO A 6 15.71 -0.37 -15.51
CA PRO A 6 14.84 0.58 -14.83
C PRO A 6 14.07 -0.17 -13.75
N GLY A 7 14.31 0.16 -12.49
CA GLY A 7 13.46 -0.29 -11.39
C GLY A 7 12.19 0.55 -11.31
N SER A 8 11.28 0.14 -10.44
CA SER A 8 10.02 0.84 -10.17
C SER A 8 9.94 1.19 -8.69
N ALA A 9 9.30 2.31 -8.39
CA ALA A 9 9.00 2.73 -7.03
C ALA A 9 7.50 2.59 -6.79
N TRP A 10 7.13 2.06 -5.64
CA TRP A 10 5.77 1.88 -5.17
C TRP A 10 5.57 2.72 -3.91
N PRO A 11 4.97 3.92 -4.03
CA PRO A 11 4.65 4.73 -2.88
C PRO A 11 3.43 4.16 -2.14
N ILE A 12 3.51 4.18 -0.82
CA ILE A 12 2.40 3.98 0.10
C ILE A 12 1.85 5.36 0.42
N LEU A 13 0.56 5.56 0.15
CA LEU A 13 -0.12 6.84 0.41
C LEU A 13 -0.99 6.74 1.66
N GLY A 14 -0.98 7.80 2.47
CA GLY A 14 -1.82 7.97 3.64
C GLY A 14 -2.67 9.24 3.53
N ILE A 15 -3.77 9.25 4.28
CA ILE A 15 -4.63 10.42 4.53
C ILE A 15 -4.83 10.48 6.04
N ILE A 16 -4.91 11.69 6.60
CA ILE A 16 -5.31 11.91 7.99
C ILE A 16 -6.77 12.42 7.93
N PRO A 17 -7.78 11.60 8.29
CA PRO A 17 -9.19 11.99 8.15
C PRO A 17 -9.57 13.27 8.89
N GLU A 18 -8.90 13.56 10.00
CA GLU A 18 -9.12 14.73 10.85
C GLU A 18 -8.35 15.98 10.37
N SER A 19 -7.55 15.85 9.32
CA SER A 19 -6.84 16.98 8.70
C SER A 19 -7.81 17.86 7.91
N LEU A 20 -7.51 19.16 7.87
CA LEU A 20 -8.20 20.11 6.98
C LEU A 20 -7.83 19.88 5.50
N ASP A 21 -6.73 19.17 5.26
CA ASP A 21 -6.25 18.77 3.94
C ASP A 21 -6.40 17.25 3.77
N ASP A 22 -7.26 16.84 2.83
CA ASP A 22 -7.55 15.44 2.49
C ASP A 22 -6.65 14.91 1.35
N THR A 23 -5.65 15.69 0.94
CA THR A 23 -4.71 15.29 -0.10
C THR A 23 -3.88 14.10 0.37
N PRO A 24 -3.88 12.96 -0.37
CA PRO A 24 -3.03 11.84 -0.05
C PRO A 24 -1.55 12.24 -0.10
N PHE A 25 -0.77 11.81 0.89
CA PHE A 25 0.67 12.06 0.95
C PHE A 25 1.45 10.76 1.13
N ILE A 26 2.74 10.78 0.77
CA ILE A 26 3.60 9.60 0.84
C ILE A 26 3.97 9.33 2.29
N ILE A 27 3.62 8.14 2.79
CA ILE A 27 4.00 7.65 4.12
C ILE A 27 5.11 6.58 4.06
N GLY A 28 5.39 6.04 2.87
CA GLY A 28 6.46 5.08 2.64
C GLY A 28 6.73 4.89 1.15
N VAL A 29 7.93 4.44 0.79
CA VAL A 29 8.29 4.12 -0.60
C VAL A 29 9.10 2.84 -0.62
N PHE A 30 8.64 1.87 -1.41
CA PHE A 30 9.40 0.67 -1.71
C PHE A 30 9.94 0.75 -3.14
N TYR A 31 11.19 0.34 -3.33
CA TYR A 31 11.84 0.33 -4.64
C TYR A 31 12.49 -1.02 -4.89
N ASP A 32 12.25 -1.55 -6.08
CA ASP A 32 12.82 -2.81 -6.54
C ASP A 32 13.02 -2.73 -8.06
N ARG A 33 14.04 -3.44 -8.52
CA ARG A 33 14.29 -3.67 -9.95
C ARG A 33 13.38 -4.75 -10.53
N LYS A 34 12.81 -5.61 -9.67
CA LYS A 34 11.86 -6.66 -10.05
C LYS A 34 10.43 -6.13 -10.00
N LYS A 35 9.51 -6.76 -10.75
CA LYS A 35 8.09 -6.44 -10.66
C LYS A 35 7.57 -6.73 -9.25
N PHE A 36 6.60 -5.94 -8.77
CA PHE A 36 5.87 -6.23 -7.54
C PHE A 36 5.20 -7.62 -7.63
N THR A 37 5.39 -8.47 -6.63
CA THR A 37 4.82 -9.82 -6.54
C THR A 37 4.37 -10.15 -5.12
N VAL A 38 3.71 -11.28 -4.91
CA VAL A 38 3.34 -11.74 -3.56
C VAL A 38 4.57 -11.94 -2.67
N HIS A 39 5.73 -12.27 -3.25
CA HIS A 39 6.96 -12.56 -2.51
C HIS A 39 7.64 -11.34 -1.90
N ASN A 40 7.33 -10.12 -2.35
CA ASN A 40 7.91 -8.89 -1.80
C ASN A 40 6.85 -8.01 -1.08
N ILE A 41 5.71 -8.59 -0.70
CA ILE A 41 4.71 -7.91 0.13
C ILE A 41 5.26 -7.59 1.52
N GLU A 42 5.99 -8.53 2.14
CA GLU A 42 6.56 -8.31 3.47
C GLU A 42 7.61 -7.19 3.44
N ASP A 43 8.41 -7.09 2.38
CA ASP A 43 9.36 -5.99 2.22
C ASP A 43 8.65 -4.65 1.95
N TYR A 44 7.44 -4.69 1.37
CA TYR A 44 6.64 -3.50 1.06
C TYR A 44 5.87 -2.96 2.26
N LEU A 45 5.16 -3.84 3.00
CA LEU A 45 4.25 -3.47 4.08
C LEU A 45 4.77 -3.85 5.46
N GLY A 46 5.84 -4.64 5.56
CA GLY A 46 6.30 -5.20 6.82
C GLY A 46 6.56 -4.15 7.88
N ASP A 47 7.30 -3.10 7.52
CA ASP A 47 7.56 -1.98 8.44
C ASP A 47 6.27 -1.22 8.76
N LEU A 48 5.43 -0.94 7.75
CA LEU A 48 4.13 -0.28 7.97
C LEU A 48 3.18 -1.08 8.88
N VAL A 49 3.30 -2.42 8.93
CA VAL A 49 2.42 -3.29 9.74
C VAL A 49 3.02 -3.58 11.11
N LYS A 50 4.34 -3.79 11.20
CA LYS A 50 5.02 -4.16 12.44
C LYS A 50 5.25 -2.98 13.37
N ASP A 51 5.65 -1.84 12.80
CA ASP A 51 6.01 -0.63 13.55
C ASP A 51 4.81 0.03 14.28
N PRO A 52 3.57 0.04 13.75
CA PRO A 52 2.46 0.67 14.46
C PRO A 52 1.97 -0.11 15.68
N HIS A 53 2.43 -1.33 15.97
CA HIS A 53 1.91 -2.04 17.16
C HIS A 53 2.21 -1.26 18.46
N GLU A 54 3.36 -0.59 18.56
CA GLU A 54 3.68 0.25 19.71
C GLU A 54 2.93 1.59 19.67
N LEU A 55 2.79 2.19 18.48
CA LEU A 55 2.06 3.46 18.28
C LEU A 55 0.55 3.33 18.51
N LEU A 56 -0.05 2.19 18.14
CA LEU A 56 -1.47 1.89 18.38
C LEU A 56 -1.77 1.74 19.88
N VAL A 57 -0.80 1.27 20.67
CA VAL A 57 -0.98 1.02 22.11
C VAL A 57 -0.58 2.23 22.95
N THR A 58 0.52 2.89 22.62
CA THR A 58 1.10 3.98 23.42
C THR A 58 0.78 5.36 22.87
N GLY A 59 0.43 5.48 21.59
CA GLY A 59 0.23 6.76 20.93
C GLY A 59 1.52 7.57 20.75
N VAL A 60 1.38 8.85 20.42
CA VAL A 60 2.49 9.79 20.27
C VAL A 60 2.25 11.01 21.17
N TYR A 61 3.29 11.47 21.87
CA TYR A 61 3.22 12.69 22.65
C TYR A 61 3.69 13.90 21.84
N VAL A 62 2.81 14.89 21.64
CA VAL A 62 3.14 16.16 21.01
C VAL A 62 2.75 17.29 21.96
N LYS A 63 3.72 18.13 22.34
CA LYS A 63 3.50 19.29 23.24
C LYS A 63 2.71 18.96 24.52
N ARG A 64 2.99 17.80 25.13
CA ARG A 64 2.35 17.24 26.35
C ARG A 64 0.96 16.63 26.17
N GLU A 65 0.40 16.69 24.96
CA GLU A 65 -0.83 15.99 24.63
C GLU A 65 -0.50 14.62 24.02
N GLN A 66 -1.27 13.61 24.38
CA GLN A 66 -1.15 12.26 23.84
C GLN A 66 -2.14 12.07 22.70
N TYR A 67 -1.64 11.62 21.55
CA TYR A 67 -2.43 11.32 20.37
C TYR A 67 -2.42 9.81 20.16
N ILE A 68 -3.59 9.19 20.21
CA ILE A 68 -3.72 7.77 19.89
C ILE A 68 -3.71 7.63 18.37
N TYR A 69 -2.78 6.82 17.88
CA TYR A 69 -2.75 6.44 16.48
C TYR A 69 -3.82 5.39 16.24
N ASP A 70 -4.63 5.57 15.19
CA ASP A 70 -5.53 4.52 14.70
C ASP A 70 -5.40 4.44 13.19
N LEU A 71 -5.20 3.23 12.67
CA LEU A 71 -5.10 2.99 11.22
C LEU A 71 -6.48 2.59 10.71
N VAL A 72 -7.37 3.57 10.56
CA VAL A 72 -8.73 3.35 10.03
C VAL A 72 -8.79 3.82 8.58
N GLY A 73 -8.93 2.88 7.65
CA GLY A 73 -9.19 3.22 6.26
C GLY A 73 -8.69 2.20 5.24
N PRO A 74 -9.07 2.35 3.96
CA PRO A 74 -8.57 1.50 2.89
C PRO A 74 -7.10 1.78 2.62
N ILE A 75 -6.27 0.73 2.55
CA ILE A 75 -4.91 0.84 2.01
C ILE A 75 -5.02 1.07 0.51
N VAL A 76 -4.64 2.27 0.05
CA VAL A 76 -4.61 2.62 -1.37
C VAL A 76 -3.17 2.52 -1.86
N CYS A 77 -2.95 1.64 -2.82
CA CYS A 77 -1.66 1.45 -3.49
C CYS A 77 -1.90 1.25 -4.99
N ASP A 78 -0.83 1.23 -5.78
CA ASP A 78 -0.94 1.02 -7.21
C ASP A 78 -1.56 -0.36 -7.56
N ARG A 79 -1.95 -0.56 -8.82
CA ARG A 79 -2.61 -1.80 -9.26
C ARG A 79 -1.76 -3.05 -9.01
N PRO A 80 -0.45 -3.11 -9.34
CA PRO A 80 0.43 -4.21 -9.00
C PRO A 80 0.49 -4.55 -7.50
N ALA A 81 0.64 -3.56 -6.62
CA ALA A 81 0.65 -3.79 -5.18
C ALA A 81 -0.72 -4.25 -4.66
N THR A 82 -1.80 -3.60 -5.10
CA THR A 82 -3.19 -4.00 -4.77
C THR A 82 -3.43 -5.46 -5.17
N ARG A 83 -2.95 -5.85 -6.35
CA ARG A 83 -3.09 -7.22 -6.88
C ARG A 83 -2.43 -8.24 -5.96
N ALA A 84 -1.18 -7.96 -5.58
CA ALA A 84 -0.41 -8.84 -4.73
C ALA A 84 -1.02 -8.92 -3.33
N ILE A 85 -1.38 -7.79 -2.71
CA ILE A 85 -2.01 -7.74 -1.39
C ILE A 85 -3.34 -8.50 -1.36
N LYS A 86 -4.19 -8.33 -2.39
CA LYS A 86 -5.49 -8.99 -2.47
C LYS A 86 -5.44 -10.39 -3.09
N CYS A 87 -4.27 -10.86 -3.51
CA CYS A 87 -4.10 -12.12 -4.25
C CYS A 87 -5.02 -12.26 -5.49
N ILE A 88 -5.26 -11.16 -6.20
CA ILE A 88 -6.15 -11.13 -7.38
C ILE A 88 -5.37 -11.22 -8.69
N VAL A 89 -6.06 -11.47 -9.80
CA VAL A 89 -5.47 -11.56 -11.14
C VAL A 89 -5.23 -10.19 -11.77
N ASP A 90 -4.34 -10.13 -12.78
CA ASP A 90 -4.07 -8.90 -13.53
C ASP A 90 -5.26 -8.47 -14.40
N PHE A 91 -5.33 -7.20 -14.79
CA PHE A 91 -6.38 -6.68 -15.69
C PHE A 91 -6.37 -7.38 -17.06
N SER A 92 -5.18 -7.77 -17.51
CA SER A 92 -4.99 -8.53 -18.76
C SER A 92 -5.29 -10.03 -18.62
N SER A 93 -5.69 -10.49 -17.43
CA SER A 93 -5.97 -11.91 -17.25
C SER A 93 -7.27 -12.33 -17.94
N LYS A 94 -7.37 -13.63 -18.24
CA LYS A 94 -8.59 -14.24 -18.79
C LYS A 94 -9.72 -14.31 -17.77
N PHE A 95 -9.41 -14.16 -16.48
CA PHE A 95 -10.37 -14.16 -15.38
C PHE A 95 -10.71 -12.73 -14.95
N GLY A 96 -11.87 -12.58 -14.32
CA GLY A 96 -12.30 -11.34 -13.71
C GLY A 96 -11.39 -10.89 -12.54
N CYS A 97 -11.30 -9.58 -12.32
CA CYS A 97 -10.64 -8.99 -11.15
C CYS A 97 -11.58 -8.99 -9.92
N ASP A 98 -11.11 -8.48 -8.77
CA ASP A 98 -11.93 -8.34 -7.55
C ASP A 98 -13.19 -7.48 -7.73
N LYS A 99 -13.20 -6.61 -8.76
CA LYS A 99 -14.31 -5.71 -9.08
C LYS A 99 -15.06 -6.05 -10.36
N CYS A 100 -14.56 -7.00 -11.14
CA CYS A 100 -15.05 -7.24 -12.50
C CYS A 100 -15.15 -8.74 -12.75
N ASP A 101 -16.31 -9.21 -13.17
CA ASP A 101 -16.54 -10.61 -13.52
C ASP A 101 -16.62 -10.76 -15.04
N LYS A 102 -15.79 -11.63 -15.61
CA LYS A 102 -15.85 -11.99 -17.04
C LYS A 102 -16.63 -13.29 -17.17
N ARG A 103 -17.90 -13.29 -16.76
CA ARG A 103 -18.84 -14.30 -17.21
C ARG A 103 -19.13 -13.99 -18.68
N ASN A 104 -18.77 -14.90 -19.58
CA ASN A 104 -19.27 -14.87 -20.94
C ASN A 104 -20.80 -14.85 -20.85
N LEU A 105 -21.41 -13.73 -21.25
CA LEU A 105 -22.83 -13.69 -21.58
C LEU A 105 -22.94 -14.35 -22.96
N ASP A 106 -22.94 -15.68 -22.97
CA ASP A 106 -23.42 -16.48 -24.09
C ASP A 106 -24.91 -16.78 -23.89
#